data_AF-A0A812Q8N7-F1
#
_entry.id   AF-A0A812Q8N7-F1
#
_cell.length_a   1.000
_cell.length_b   1.000
_cell.length_c   1.000
_cell.angle_alpha   90.00
_cell.angle_beta   90.00
_cell.angle_gamma   90.00
#
_symmetry.space_group_name_H-M   'P 1'
#
loop_
_entity.id
_entity.type
_entity.pdbx_description
1 polymer ?
#
loop_
_entity_poly.entity_id
_entity_poly.type
_entity_poly.pdbx_seq_one_letter_code
_entity_poly.pdbx_strand_id
1 'polypeptide(L)'
;MRRAGRIWRYRPAELSLQRRSKLNGHSHPVEHFDIFFSHTWLTPGRWKVLSLLLQRGCTFMLLAWCFGIALSFLLCMFDILPLLASWQSLAISFHADTAVGCWLMVFGAIFALGGFLTAPCLSPGWSDICFLDVACIHQTDEAEMQQGINNIGSFLSASSQLHVLWSGPYLTRLWCIFEIAAYRKLNPTGKIVISTLRRYFAKSTYGRTASALYTGTIGRFRQEVLGIVKPCGFTLPYIFLGTTPINALCLEGFLALCKGGAPAESILSYFVSVVVGNNMLWLPASMVFLDFVSKRIVSPSGGWTGHLQTLMIFLVMSALTVVGAMCAVGAYTGSVWLVFLWIGCAGIFASIVWYRCWHQ
;
A
#
# COMPACT_ATOMS: atom_id res chain seq x y z
N MET A 1 -14.64 9.44 2.44
CA MET A 1 -14.71 8.26 1.54
C MET A 1 -16.13 7.77 1.24
N ARG A 2 -17.10 8.02 2.14
CA ARG A 2 -18.53 7.78 1.90
C ARG A 2 -18.98 8.27 0.52
N ARG A 3 -19.98 7.61 -0.08
CA ARG A 3 -20.47 7.87 -1.45
C ARG A 3 -19.38 7.75 -2.51
N ALA A 4 -18.53 6.72 -2.39
CA ALA A 4 -17.45 6.37 -3.33
C ALA A 4 -16.47 7.53 -3.62
N GLY A 5 -16.28 8.44 -2.65
CA GLY A 5 -15.42 9.61 -2.79
C GLY A 5 -15.88 10.59 -3.87
N ARG A 6 -17.19 10.70 -4.14
CA ARG A 6 -17.73 11.55 -5.22
C ARG A 6 -17.22 13.00 -5.18
N ILE A 7 -17.09 13.61 -4.00
CA ILE A 7 -16.56 14.98 -3.83
C ILE A 7 -15.14 15.12 -4.40
N TRP A 8 -14.30 14.11 -4.22
CA TRP A 8 -12.93 14.15 -4.71
C TRP A 8 -12.81 14.03 -6.22
N ARG A 9 -13.81 13.44 -6.91
CA ARG A 9 -13.70 13.03 -8.32
C ARG A 9 -13.77 14.20 -9.30
N TYR A 10 -14.42 15.30 -8.93
CA TYR A 10 -14.68 16.43 -9.80
C TYR A 10 -13.89 17.65 -9.33
N ARG A 11 -13.36 18.45 -10.26
CA ARG A 11 -12.78 19.73 -9.88
C ARG A 11 -13.90 20.71 -9.56
N PRO A 12 -13.77 21.57 -8.54
CA PRO A 12 -14.79 22.58 -8.24
C PRO A 12 -15.13 23.41 -9.47
N ALA A 13 -14.12 23.81 -10.25
CA ALA A 13 -14.26 24.58 -11.49
C ALA A 13 -15.09 23.89 -12.59
N GLU A 14 -15.24 22.57 -12.58
CA GLU A 14 -16.01 21.80 -13.57
C GLU A 14 -17.48 21.62 -13.15
N LEU A 15 -17.82 21.94 -11.90
CA LEU A 15 -19.18 21.82 -11.39
C LEU A 15 -20.01 23.05 -11.76
N SER A 16 -21.28 22.84 -12.12
CA SER A 16 -22.28 23.90 -12.26
C SER A 16 -22.46 24.66 -10.94
N LEU A 17 -22.79 25.96 -11.00
CA LEU A 17 -23.02 26.81 -9.81
C LEU A 17 -23.98 26.17 -8.79
N GLN A 18 -25.10 25.62 -9.24
CA GLN A 18 -26.08 24.92 -8.39
C GLN A 18 -25.51 23.70 -7.66
N ARG A 19 -24.52 23.01 -8.24
CA ARG A 19 -23.84 21.87 -7.59
C ARG A 19 -22.79 22.36 -6.61
N ARG A 20 -22.09 23.46 -6.92
CA ARG A 20 -21.11 24.08 -6.03
C ARG A 20 -21.75 24.62 -4.75
N SER A 21 -22.90 25.29 -4.85
CA SER A 21 -23.61 25.79 -3.67
C SER A 21 -24.04 24.68 -2.71
N LYS A 22 -24.33 23.48 -3.24
CA LYS A 22 -24.67 22.30 -2.42
C LYS A 22 -23.47 21.66 -1.71
N LEU A 23 -22.22 22.02 -2.06
CA LEU A 23 -21.03 21.39 -1.46
C LEU A 23 -20.86 21.80 0.00
N ASN A 24 -21.18 23.05 0.35
CA ASN A 24 -21.07 23.54 1.71
C ASN A 24 -22.00 22.79 2.68
N GLY A 25 -23.18 22.36 2.21
CA GLY A 25 -24.11 21.52 2.97
C GLY A 25 -23.60 20.09 3.26
N HIS A 26 -22.40 19.72 2.82
CA HIS A 26 -21.72 18.50 3.26
C HIS A 26 -20.78 18.71 4.46
N SER A 27 -20.58 19.95 4.88
CA SER A 27 -19.84 20.32 6.08
C SER A 27 -20.79 20.61 7.24
N HIS A 28 -20.25 20.60 8.45
CA HIS A 28 -20.92 21.04 9.67
C HIS A 28 -19.87 21.70 10.57
N PRO A 29 -20.27 22.67 11.42
CA PRO A 29 -19.34 23.33 12.34
C PRO A 29 -18.83 22.34 13.37
N VAL A 30 -17.52 22.40 13.63
CA VAL A 30 -16.80 21.61 14.63
C VAL A 30 -15.75 22.50 15.26
N GLU A 31 -15.49 22.34 16.56
CA GLU A 31 -14.43 23.08 17.25
C GLU A 31 -13.04 22.54 16.89
N HIS A 32 -12.95 21.23 16.68
CA HIS A 32 -11.71 20.51 16.41
C HIS A 32 -11.96 19.41 15.37
N PHE A 33 -10.93 19.07 14.60
CA PHE A 33 -11.01 17.95 13.66
C PHE A 33 -9.66 17.23 13.51
N ASP A 34 -9.73 15.96 13.12
CA ASP A 34 -8.59 15.05 13.15
C ASP A 34 -7.61 15.34 12.01
N ILE A 35 -8.14 15.61 10.82
CA ILE A 35 -7.34 15.65 9.59
C ILE A 35 -7.65 16.89 8.74
N PHE A 36 -6.62 17.67 8.43
CA PHE A 36 -6.64 18.64 7.34
C PHE A 36 -6.08 17.98 6.07
N PHE A 37 -6.90 17.81 5.02
CA PHE A 37 -6.39 17.28 3.76
C PHE A 37 -5.82 18.38 2.86
N SER A 38 -4.50 18.45 2.76
CA SER A 38 -3.84 19.29 1.76
C SER A 38 -3.58 18.52 0.47
N HIS A 39 -3.95 19.12 -0.66
CA HIS A 39 -3.87 18.46 -1.95
C HIS A 39 -3.91 19.44 -3.12
N THR A 40 -3.62 18.96 -4.33
CA THR A 40 -3.78 19.75 -5.56
C THR A 40 -4.95 19.24 -6.42
N TRP A 41 -5.78 20.15 -6.91
CA TRP A 41 -6.86 19.85 -7.87
C TRP A 41 -6.33 19.53 -9.28
N LEU A 42 -5.05 19.80 -9.57
CA LEU A 42 -4.41 19.37 -10.82
C LEU A 42 -4.37 17.85 -10.94
N THR A 43 -4.21 17.15 -9.83
CA THR A 43 -4.18 15.68 -9.80
C THR A 43 -5.60 15.10 -9.88
N PRO A 44 -5.88 14.18 -10.83
CA PRO A 44 -7.23 13.65 -11.00
C PRO A 44 -7.75 12.97 -9.74
N GLY A 45 -8.99 13.32 -9.38
CA GLY A 45 -9.67 12.90 -8.17
C GLY A 45 -9.70 11.39 -7.91
N ARG A 46 -9.89 10.59 -8.98
CA ARG A 46 -9.89 9.12 -8.89
C ARG A 46 -8.63 8.54 -8.25
N TRP A 47 -7.48 9.18 -8.41
CA TRP A 47 -6.23 8.71 -7.80
C TRP A 47 -6.14 9.04 -6.32
N LYS A 48 -6.70 10.18 -5.91
CA LYS A 48 -6.85 10.54 -4.49
C LYS A 48 -7.74 9.52 -3.80
N VAL A 49 -8.91 9.25 -4.39
CA VAL A 49 -9.85 8.23 -3.87
C VAL A 49 -9.18 6.86 -3.83
N LEU A 50 -8.55 6.40 -4.91
CA LEU A 50 -7.89 5.10 -4.92
C LEU A 50 -6.76 5.01 -3.88
N SER A 51 -5.96 6.06 -3.72
CA SER A 51 -4.90 6.10 -2.71
C SER A 51 -5.46 6.02 -1.30
N LEU A 52 -6.49 6.80 -1.00
CA LEU A 52 -7.16 6.78 0.31
C LEU A 52 -7.84 5.43 0.56
N LEU A 53 -8.47 4.84 -0.46
CA LEU A 53 -9.07 3.50 -0.38
C LEU A 53 -8.01 2.43 -0.09
N LEU A 54 -6.88 2.44 -0.81
CA LEU A 54 -5.83 1.45 -0.60
C LEU A 54 -5.17 1.61 0.77
N GLN A 55 -4.89 2.84 1.19
CA GLN A 55 -4.24 3.09 2.48
C GLN A 55 -5.10 2.65 3.66
N ARG A 56 -6.39 2.97 3.63
CA ARG A 56 -7.30 2.66 4.73
C ARG A 56 -7.94 1.27 4.58
N GLY A 57 -8.15 0.81 3.36
CA GLY A 57 -8.82 -0.46 3.04
C GLY A 57 -7.88 -1.67 2.93
N CYS A 58 -6.56 -1.50 2.88
CA CYS A 58 -5.64 -2.64 2.74
C CYS A 58 -5.81 -3.70 3.85
N THR A 59 -6.04 -3.29 5.10
CA THR A 59 -6.31 -4.23 6.20
C THR A 59 -7.60 -5.01 5.95
N PHE A 60 -8.68 -4.34 5.52
CA PHE A 60 -9.94 -5.02 5.19
C PHE A 60 -9.79 -5.97 4.00
N MET A 61 -9.01 -5.59 2.98
CA MET A 61 -8.69 -6.48 1.86
C MET A 61 -7.95 -7.73 2.35
N LEU A 62 -6.97 -7.57 3.22
CA LEU A 62 -6.17 -8.68 3.75
C LEU A 62 -7.00 -9.59 4.65
N LEU A 63 -7.83 -9.03 5.53
CA LEU A 63 -8.74 -9.81 6.38
C LEU A 63 -9.77 -10.59 5.55
N ALA A 64 -10.38 -9.94 4.55
CA ALA A 64 -11.30 -10.61 3.65
C ALA A 64 -10.60 -11.69 2.83
N TRP A 65 -9.40 -11.43 2.31
CA TRP A 65 -8.57 -12.43 1.66
C TRP A 65 -8.31 -13.65 2.57
N CYS A 66 -7.87 -13.43 3.80
CA CYS A 66 -7.64 -14.51 4.78
C CYS A 66 -8.91 -15.33 5.00
N PHE A 67 -10.07 -14.68 5.13
CA PHE A 67 -11.36 -15.35 5.26
C PHE A 67 -11.69 -16.18 4.01
N GLY A 68 -11.51 -15.63 2.81
CA GLY A 68 -11.73 -16.35 1.55
C GLY A 68 -10.84 -17.58 1.40
N ILE A 69 -9.56 -17.46 1.78
CA ILE A 69 -8.60 -18.58 1.81
C ILE A 69 -9.05 -19.65 2.79
N ALA A 70 -9.38 -19.28 4.03
CA ALA A 70 -9.81 -20.23 5.05
C ALA A 70 -11.10 -20.96 4.65
N LEU A 71 -12.08 -20.22 4.12
CA LEU A 71 -13.33 -20.80 3.61
C LEU A 71 -13.06 -21.78 2.47
N SER A 72 -12.27 -21.37 1.46
CA SER A 72 -11.94 -22.25 0.34
C SER A 72 -11.17 -23.49 0.77
N PHE A 73 -10.23 -23.34 1.71
CA PHE A 73 -9.47 -24.45 2.27
C PHE A 73 -10.40 -25.46 2.93
N LEU A 74 -11.34 -25.01 3.78
CA LEU A 74 -12.33 -25.86 4.42
C LEU A 74 -13.24 -26.56 3.40
N LEU A 75 -13.74 -25.82 2.40
CA LEU A 75 -14.60 -26.40 1.36
C LEU A 75 -13.89 -27.49 0.54
N CYS A 76 -12.60 -27.31 0.22
CA CYS A 76 -11.80 -28.38 -0.39
C CYS A 76 -11.55 -29.54 0.58
N MET A 77 -11.30 -29.26 1.87
CA MET A 77 -11.10 -30.30 2.88
C MET A 77 -12.32 -31.20 3.09
N PHE A 78 -13.53 -30.66 2.91
CA PHE A 78 -14.78 -31.43 2.95
C PHE A 78 -15.25 -31.95 1.59
N ASP A 79 -14.39 -31.89 0.55
CA ASP A 79 -14.69 -32.37 -0.81
C ASP A 79 -15.94 -31.71 -1.45
N ILE A 80 -16.29 -30.50 -1.00
CA ILE A 80 -17.36 -29.68 -1.58
C ILE A 80 -16.86 -29.03 -2.88
N LEU A 81 -15.60 -28.58 -2.90
CA LEU A 81 -14.95 -28.05 -4.08
C LEU A 81 -14.02 -29.11 -4.70
N PRO A 82 -14.14 -29.39 -6.02
CA PRO A 82 -13.34 -30.43 -6.66
C PRO A 82 -11.90 -29.97 -6.90
N LEU A 83 -10.95 -30.87 -6.74
CA LEU A 83 -9.55 -30.65 -7.13
C LEU A 83 -9.39 -31.02 -8.62
N LEU A 84 -8.97 -30.05 -9.44
CA LEU A 84 -9.14 -30.10 -10.91
C LEU A 84 -7.94 -30.69 -11.66
N ALA A 85 -6.77 -30.76 -11.03
CA ALA A 85 -5.55 -31.27 -11.64
C ALA A 85 -4.80 -32.17 -10.65
N SER A 86 -3.86 -32.95 -11.15
CA SER A 86 -2.87 -33.67 -10.34
C SER A 86 -1.49 -33.04 -10.52
N TRP A 87 -0.69 -33.10 -9.47
CA TRP A 87 0.71 -32.68 -9.46
C TRP A 87 1.53 -33.69 -8.68
N GLN A 88 2.71 -34.04 -9.20
CA GLN A 88 3.63 -34.94 -8.52
C GLN A 88 4.27 -34.21 -7.34
N SER A 89 3.80 -34.50 -6.13
CA SER A 89 4.36 -33.91 -4.91
C SER A 89 5.64 -34.62 -4.52
N LEU A 90 6.70 -33.83 -4.36
CA LEU A 90 7.99 -34.25 -3.84
C LEU A 90 8.16 -33.62 -2.46
N ALA A 91 8.09 -34.40 -1.38
CA ALA A 91 8.41 -33.94 -0.03
C ALA A 91 9.22 -35.01 0.71
N ILE A 92 9.79 -34.68 1.88
CA ILE A 92 10.53 -35.66 2.71
C ILE A 92 9.68 -36.93 2.87
N SER A 93 10.21 -38.06 2.40
CA SER A 93 9.58 -39.39 2.49
C SER A 93 8.19 -39.50 1.83
N PHE A 94 7.82 -38.59 0.93
CA PHE A 94 6.53 -38.59 0.25
C PHE A 94 6.67 -38.25 -1.23
N HIS A 95 6.35 -39.24 -2.07
CA HIS A 95 6.37 -39.14 -3.53
C HIS A 95 5.07 -39.72 -4.06
N ALA A 96 4.08 -38.86 -4.31
CA ALA A 96 2.78 -39.28 -4.81
C ALA A 96 2.14 -38.18 -5.66
N ASP A 97 1.26 -38.58 -6.56
CA ASP A 97 0.40 -37.65 -7.30
C ASP A 97 -0.67 -37.12 -6.36
N THR A 98 -0.62 -35.82 -6.10
CA THR A 98 -1.59 -35.12 -5.25
C THR A 98 -2.51 -34.29 -6.12
N ALA A 99 -3.80 -34.33 -5.82
CA ALA A 99 -4.75 -33.46 -6.49
C ALA A 99 -4.58 -32.01 -6.01
N VAL A 100 -4.59 -31.06 -6.95
CA VAL A 100 -4.42 -29.61 -6.72
C VAL A 100 -5.61 -28.84 -7.29
N GLY A 101 -5.97 -27.75 -6.62
CA GLY A 101 -7.02 -26.82 -7.04
C GLY A 101 -6.46 -25.44 -7.39
N CYS A 102 -7.36 -24.53 -7.74
CA CYS A 102 -7.07 -23.10 -7.87
C CYS A 102 -8.00 -22.25 -6.99
N TRP A 103 -8.80 -22.88 -6.15
CA TRP A 103 -9.89 -22.27 -5.43
C TRP A 103 -9.42 -21.26 -4.38
N LEU A 104 -8.29 -21.52 -3.70
CA LEU A 104 -7.73 -20.56 -2.75
C LEU A 104 -7.34 -19.26 -3.45
N MET A 105 -6.75 -19.33 -4.65
CA MET A 105 -6.44 -18.13 -5.43
C MET A 105 -7.71 -17.38 -5.85
N VAL A 106 -8.71 -18.10 -6.35
CA VAL A 106 -9.98 -17.52 -6.82
C VAL A 106 -10.76 -16.88 -5.67
N PHE A 107 -11.01 -17.63 -4.58
CA PHE A 107 -11.71 -17.13 -3.40
C PHE A 107 -10.92 -16.00 -2.74
N GLY A 108 -9.61 -16.16 -2.56
CA GLY A 108 -8.75 -15.11 -2.05
C GLY A 108 -8.91 -13.80 -2.85
N ALA A 109 -8.85 -13.87 -4.18
CA ALA A 109 -9.01 -12.70 -5.04
C ALA A 109 -10.41 -12.07 -4.96
N ILE A 110 -11.47 -12.89 -5.02
CA ILE A 110 -12.87 -12.42 -4.92
C ILE A 110 -13.12 -11.73 -3.59
N PHE A 111 -12.70 -12.35 -2.48
CA PHE A 111 -12.90 -11.77 -1.15
C PHE A 111 -12.01 -10.55 -0.91
N ALA A 112 -10.76 -10.53 -1.41
CA ALA A 112 -9.92 -9.34 -1.34
C ALA A 112 -10.56 -8.15 -2.08
N LEU A 113 -11.12 -8.39 -3.26
CA LEU A 113 -11.86 -7.38 -4.02
C LEU A 113 -13.15 -6.96 -3.28
N GLY A 114 -13.89 -7.91 -2.73
CA GLY A 114 -15.04 -7.64 -1.88
C GLY A 114 -14.68 -6.73 -0.70
N GLY A 115 -13.63 -7.09 0.05
CA GLY A 115 -13.10 -6.29 1.16
C GLY A 115 -12.66 -4.90 0.72
N PHE A 116 -12.04 -4.76 -0.45
CA PHE A 116 -11.69 -3.45 -1.02
C PHE A 116 -12.93 -2.57 -1.26
N LEU A 117 -13.98 -3.16 -1.85
CA LEU A 117 -15.20 -2.46 -2.22
C LEU A 117 -16.07 -2.12 -1.00
N THR A 118 -16.06 -2.97 0.03
CA THR A 118 -16.85 -2.79 1.25
C THR A 118 -16.13 -2.00 2.34
N ALA A 119 -14.79 -1.84 2.26
CA ALA A 119 -14.00 -1.10 3.24
C ALA A 119 -14.58 0.29 3.62
N PRO A 120 -15.09 1.12 2.67
CA PRO A 120 -15.68 2.42 3.03
C PRO A 120 -16.98 2.34 3.85
N CYS A 121 -17.65 1.19 3.85
CA CYS A 121 -18.92 0.95 4.53
C CYS A 121 -18.72 0.24 5.87
N LEU A 122 -17.74 -0.66 5.95
CA LEU A 122 -17.55 -1.58 7.10
C LEU A 122 -16.62 -1.06 8.19
N SER A 123 -16.18 0.18 8.12
CA SER A 123 -15.24 0.71 9.10
C SER A 123 -15.93 1.75 10.00
N PRO A 124 -16.67 1.30 11.02
CA PRO A 124 -17.45 2.16 11.90
C PRO A 124 -16.58 3.13 12.74
N GLY A 125 -15.29 2.86 12.89
CA GLY A 125 -14.33 3.77 13.56
C GLY A 125 -13.70 4.84 12.65
N TRP A 126 -14.13 5.00 11.40
CA TRP A 126 -13.57 5.99 10.46
C TRP A 126 -14.26 7.35 10.51
N SER A 127 -14.71 7.78 11.69
CA SER A 127 -15.16 9.17 11.86
C SER A 127 -13.97 10.09 12.11
N ASP A 128 -12.94 10.03 11.25
CA ASP A 128 -11.99 11.14 11.20
C ASP A 128 -12.79 12.33 10.68
N ILE A 129 -13.13 13.27 11.57
CA ILE A 129 -13.66 14.56 11.16
C ILE A 129 -12.54 15.21 10.38
N CYS A 130 -12.81 15.59 9.14
CA CYS A 130 -11.77 16.11 8.27
C CYS A 130 -12.20 17.41 7.61
N PHE A 131 -11.23 18.30 7.48
CA PHE A 131 -11.36 19.50 6.69
C PHE A 131 -11.01 19.20 5.24
N LEU A 132 -11.91 19.60 4.35
CA LEU A 132 -11.72 19.57 2.92
C LEU A 132 -12.18 20.91 2.34
N ASP A 133 -11.23 21.66 1.78
CA ASP A 133 -11.40 23.00 1.23
C ASP A 133 -12.72 23.20 0.46
N VAL A 134 -13.03 22.35 -0.52
CA VAL A 134 -14.21 22.48 -1.37
C VAL A 134 -15.54 22.28 -0.62
N ALA A 135 -15.54 21.54 0.48
CA ALA A 135 -16.73 21.28 1.27
C ALA A 135 -16.90 22.31 2.39
N CYS A 136 -15.80 22.81 2.97
CA CYS A 136 -15.83 23.67 4.15
C CYS A 136 -15.83 25.17 3.80
N ILE A 137 -15.30 25.57 2.63
CA ILE A 137 -15.28 26.96 2.17
C ILE A 137 -16.40 27.15 1.14
N HIS A 138 -17.19 28.20 1.31
CA HIS A 138 -18.28 28.49 0.39
C HIS A 138 -17.74 28.72 -1.04
N GLN A 139 -18.38 28.13 -2.05
CA GLN A 139 -17.85 28.05 -3.42
C GLN A 139 -18.53 29.01 -4.41
N THR A 140 -19.58 29.72 -3.98
CA THR A 140 -20.40 30.58 -4.86
C THR A 140 -20.65 31.98 -4.32
N ASP A 141 -20.60 32.17 -3.01
CA ASP A 141 -20.68 33.48 -2.35
C ASP A 141 -19.25 33.97 -2.12
N GLU A 142 -18.92 35.12 -2.72
CA GLU A 142 -17.57 35.66 -2.70
C GLU A 142 -17.15 36.14 -1.31
N ALA A 143 -18.07 36.71 -0.53
CA ALA A 143 -17.77 37.21 0.80
C ALA A 143 -17.48 36.06 1.77
N GLU A 144 -18.33 35.03 1.76
CA GLU A 144 -18.11 33.83 2.59
C GLU A 144 -16.89 33.03 2.12
N MET A 145 -16.66 32.95 0.81
CA MET A 145 -15.46 32.31 0.27
C MET A 145 -14.19 33.02 0.77
N GLN A 146 -14.15 34.35 0.67
CA GLN A 146 -13.01 35.14 1.12
C GLN A 146 -12.82 35.03 2.64
N GLN A 147 -13.91 35.06 3.41
CA GLN A 147 -13.87 34.81 4.86
C GLN A 147 -13.29 33.42 5.16
N GLY A 148 -13.73 32.38 4.45
CA GLY A 148 -13.20 31.03 4.60
C GLY A 148 -11.71 30.94 4.28
N ILE A 149 -11.26 31.60 3.20
CA ILE A 149 -9.84 31.67 2.80
C ILE A 149 -9.01 32.39 3.86
N ASN A 150 -9.49 33.53 4.37
CA ASN A 150 -8.81 34.31 5.40
C ASN A 150 -8.65 33.53 6.71
N ASN A 151 -9.55 32.57 6.98
CA ASN A 151 -9.54 31.73 8.19
C ASN A 151 -8.81 30.39 8.03
N ILE A 152 -8.08 30.14 6.94
CA ILE A 152 -7.36 28.87 6.77
C ILE A 152 -6.30 28.64 7.84
N GLY A 153 -5.68 29.69 8.36
CA GLY A 153 -4.80 29.59 9.53
C GLY A 153 -5.52 28.95 10.73
N SER A 154 -6.74 29.39 11.03
CA SER A 154 -7.55 28.86 12.13
C SER A 154 -7.93 27.39 11.92
N PHE A 155 -8.28 27.00 10.68
CA PHE A 155 -8.52 25.59 10.37
C PHE A 155 -7.25 24.75 10.56
N LEU A 156 -6.09 25.23 10.12
CA LEU A 156 -4.83 24.51 10.32
C LEU A 156 -4.47 24.36 11.80
N SER A 157 -4.67 25.40 12.63
CA SER A 157 -4.43 25.32 14.08
C SER A 157 -5.41 24.38 14.80
N ALA A 158 -6.64 24.27 14.31
CA ALA A 158 -7.66 23.38 14.87
C ALA A 158 -7.54 21.91 14.40
N SER A 159 -6.49 21.56 13.65
CA SER A 159 -6.32 20.22 13.07
C SER A 159 -5.23 19.41 13.77
N SER A 160 -5.56 18.19 14.21
CA SER A 160 -4.57 17.30 14.85
C SER A 160 -3.48 16.81 13.90
N GLN A 161 -3.80 16.70 12.61
CA GLN A 161 -2.90 16.17 11.58
C GLN A 161 -3.07 16.89 10.26
N LEU A 162 -1.96 17.24 9.60
CA LEU A 162 -1.95 17.62 8.20
C LEU A 162 -1.70 16.38 7.33
N HIS A 163 -2.65 16.01 6.49
CA HIS A 163 -2.53 14.89 5.57
C HIS A 163 -2.35 15.39 4.14
N VAL A 164 -1.12 15.32 3.65
CA VAL A 164 -0.72 15.74 2.31
C VAL A 164 -0.93 14.60 1.31
N LEU A 165 -1.78 14.81 0.30
CA LEU A 165 -1.93 13.91 -0.85
C LEU A 165 -0.93 14.27 -1.94
N TRP A 166 0.28 13.74 -1.80
CA TRP A 166 1.43 14.06 -2.63
C TRP A 166 1.30 13.58 -4.08
N SER A 167 1.58 14.48 -5.01
CA SER A 167 1.69 14.22 -6.45
C SER A 167 2.64 15.21 -7.11
N GLY A 168 3.11 14.93 -8.33
CA GLY A 168 4.07 15.80 -9.04
C GLY A 168 3.70 17.30 -9.04
N PRO A 169 2.45 17.68 -9.38
CA PRO A 169 2.05 19.09 -9.41
C PRO A 169 1.85 19.73 -8.02
N TYR A 170 1.95 18.99 -6.92
CA TYR A 170 1.59 19.50 -5.59
C TYR A 170 2.46 20.70 -5.19
N LEU A 171 3.79 20.60 -5.29
CA LEU A 171 4.70 21.72 -4.97
C LEU A 171 4.73 22.83 -6.01
N THR A 172 4.04 22.68 -7.15
CA THR A 172 3.91 23.79 -8.12
C THR A 172 2.88 24.83 -7.66
N ARG A 173 2.09 24.50 -6.63
CA ARG A 173 1.05 25.35 -6.06
C ARG A 173 1.56 26.03 -4.80
N LEU A 174 1.71 27.36 -4.85
CA LEU A 174 2.08 28.17 -3.70
C LEU A 174 1.18 27.90 -2.48
N TRP A 175 -0.12 27.75 -2.72
CA TRP A 175 -1.12 27.42 -1.69
C TRP A 175 -0.77 26.14 -0.91
N CYS A 176 -0.42 25.07 -1.61
CA CYS A 176 -0.06 23.78 -0.98
C CYS A 176 1.23 23.86 -0.16
N ILE A 177 2.17 24.73 -0.58
CA ILE A 177 3.40 25.02 0.17
C ILE A 177 3.08 25.81 1.43
N PHE A 178 2.25 26.86 1.29
CA PHE A 178 1.78 27.68 2.40
C PHE A 178 1.11 26.82 3.47
N GLU A 179 0.22 25.89 3.12
CA GLU A 179 -0.46 25.01 4.08
C GLU A 179 0.53 24.18 4.92
N ILE A 180 1.58 23.63 4.31
CA ILE A 180 2.62 22.88 5.03
C ILE A 180 3.38 23.80 6.00
N ALA A 181 3.81 24.97 5.52
CA ALA A 181 4.57 25.93 6.32
C ALA A 181 3.74 26.45 7.50
N ALA A 182 2.51 26.89 7.22
CA ALA A 182 1.57 27.42 8.20
C ALA A 182 1.20 26.34 9.23
N TYR A 183 0.90 25.11 8.80
CA TYR A 183 0.60 24.02 9.72
C TYR A 183 1.77 23.74 10.67
N ARG A 184 3.01 23.66 10.17
CA ARG A 184 4.18 23.43 11.03
C ARG A 184 4.41 24.59 12.00
N LYS A 185 4.14 25.83 11.59
CA LYS A 185 4.26 27.01 12.45
C LYS A 185 3.21 27.02 13.56
N LEU A 186 1.97 26.69 13.23
CA LEU A 186 0.84 26.69 14.15
C LEU A 186 0.80 25.44 15.04
N ASN A 187 1.30 24.32 14.54
CA ASN A 187 1.38 23.03 15.24
C ASN A 187 2.83 22.51 15.21
N PRO A 188 3.75 23.02 16.05
CA PRO A 188 5.15 22.63 16.04
C PRO A 188 5.36 21.12 16.20
N THR A 189 4.59 20.49 17.09
CA THR A 189 4.56 19.04 17.35
C THR A 189 3.52 18.30 16.52
N GLY A 190 2.76 19.01 15.68
CA GLY A 190 1.71 18.47 14.83
C GLY A 190 2.24 17.43 13.85
N LYS A 191 1.41 16.42 13.59
CA LYS A 191 1.76 15.30 12.71
C LYS A 191 1.49 15.67 11.26
N ILE A 192 2.51 15.55 10.41
CA ILE A 192 2.37 15.70 8.96
C ILE A 192 2.49 14.30 8.33
N VAL A 193 1.40 13.82 7.73
CA VAL A 193 1.36 12.52 7.03
C VAL A 193 1.35 12.77 5.53
N ILE A 194 2.22 12.08 4.81
CA ILE A 194 2.37 12.28 3.38
C ILE A 194 2.05 10.99 2.65
N SER A 195 0.97 11.04 1.89
CA SER A 195 0.43 9.93 1.12
C SER A 195 0.72 10.12 -0.35
N THR A 196 1.52 9.24 -0.93
CA THR A 196 1.93 9.32 -2.32
C THR A 196 0.84 8.76 -3.25
N LEU A 197 0.42 9.56 -4.23
CA LEU A 197 -0.58 9.15 -5.22
C LEU A 197 0.11 8.27 -6.30
N ARG A 198 -0.03 6.94 -6.16
CA ARG A 198 0.72 5.88 -6.83
C ARG A 198 0.90 6.01 -8.36
N ARG A 199 -0.05 6.63 -9.09
CA ARG A 199 0.09 6.82 -10.56
C ARG A 199 1.25 7.73 -10.94
N TYR A 200 1.69 8.59 -10.03
CA TYR A 200 2.86 9.41 -10.27
C TYR A 200 4.16 8.69 -9.94
N PHE A 201 4.24 7.61 -9.15
CA PHE A 201 5.54 6.94 -8.95
C PHE A 201 6.10 6.33 -10.25
N ALA A 202 5.24 5.76 -11.10
CA ALA A 202 5.65 5.23 -12.41
C ALA A 202 6.03 6.31 -13.43
N LYS A 203 5.70 7.59 -13.19
CA LYS A 203 6.05 8.74 -14.05
C LYS A 203 6.88 9.83 -13.35
N SER A 204 7.09 9.78 -12.04
CA SER A 204 7.74 10.82 -11.21
C SER A 204 9.17 10.47 -10.85
N THR A 205 9.77 9.50 -11.52
CA THR A 205 11.19 9.58 -11.87
C THR A 205 11.53 10.90 -12.60
N TYR A 206 10.54 11.66 -13.08
CA TYR A 206 10.68 13.08 -13.49
C TYR A 206 10.76 14.09 -12.31
N GLY A 207 10.73 13.65 -11.05
CA GLY A 207 10.73 14.53 -9.87
C GLY A 207 12.03 15.30 -9.63
N ARG A 208 13.17 14.86 -10.17
CA ARG A 208 14.44 15.64 -10.11
C ARG A 208 14.71 16.50 -11.35
N THR A 209 14.07 16.30 -12.51
CA THR A 209 14.14 17.30 -13.60
C THR A 209 13.36 18.58 -13.25
N ALA A 210 12.27 18.46 -12.48
CA ALA A 210 11.66 19.61 -11.78
C ALA A 210 12.52 20.16 -10.61
N SER A 211 13.62 19.47 -10.24
CA SER A 211 14.63 20.02 -9.35
C SER A 211 15.66 20.85 -10.11
N ALA A 212 16.04 20.46 -11.34
CA ALA A 212 17.01 21.19 -12.15
C ALA A 212 16.45 22.46 -12.82
N LEU A 213 15.14 22.54 -13.08
CA LEU A 213 14.48 23.72 -13.66
C LEU A 213 14.01 24.76 -12.63
N TYR A 214 14.09 24.46 -11.31
CA TYR A 214 13.62 25.34 -10.23
C TYR A 214 14.68 25.59 -9.14
N THR A 215 15.95 25.25 -9.40
CA THR A 215 17.10 25.43 -8.49
C THR A 215 17.50 26.90 -8.27
N GLY A 216 16.93 27.85 -8.99
CA GLY A 216 17.35 29.26 -8.92
C GLY A 216 16.96 30.02 -7.64
N THR A 217 15.83 29.68 -6.99
CA THR A 217 15.28 30.57 -5.93
C THR A 217 14.62 29.89 -4.72
N ILE A 218 14.37 28.57 -4.75
CA ILE A 218 13.64 27.86 -3.65
C ILE A 218 14.52 26.76 -3.03
N GLY A 219 15.81 27.07 -2.77
CA GLY A 219 16.82 26.08 -2.40
C GLY A 219 16.70 25.53 -0.96
N ARG A 220 16.44 26.40 0.03
CA ARG A 220 16.52 26.02 1.46
C ARG A 220 15.21 25.45 2.00
N PHE A 221 14.11 26.18 1.81
CA PHE A 221 12.78 25.77 2.30
C PHE A 221 12.33 24.43 1.70
N ARG A 222 12.65 24.16 0.43
CA ARG A 222 12.31 22.87 -0.20
C ARG A 222 13.05 21.71 0.47
N GLN A 223 14.33 21.88 0.83
CA GLN A 223 15.06 20.83 1.54
C GLN A 223 14.53 20.62 2.96
N GLU A 224 14.12 21.68 3.64
CA GLU A 224 13.45 21.58 4.94
C GLU A 224 12.12 20.83 4.82
N VAL A 225 11.28 21.17 3.83
CA VAL A 225 10.04 20.43 3.55
C VAL A 225 10.34 18.98 3.20
N LEU A 226 11.30 18.70 2.32
CA LEU A 226 11.68 17.33 1.97
C LEU A 226 12.27 16.56 3.16
N GLY A 227 12.95 17.23 4.09
CA GLY A 227 13.43 16.66 5.35
C GLY A 227 12.29 16.34 6.32
N ILE A 228 11.22 17.16 6.31
CA ILE A 228 9.97 16.87 7.04
C ILE A 228 9.21 15.72 6.35
N VAL A 229 9.29 15.61 5.02
CA VAL A 229 8.72 14.52 4.23
C VAL A 229 9.60 13.28 4.32
N LYS A 230 9.58 12.59 5.46
CA LYS A 230 10.05 11.21 5.47
C LYS A 230 9.10 10.39 4.59
N PRO A 231 9.57 9.77 3.49
CA PRO A 231 8.72 8.90 2.70
C PRO A 231 8.23 7.78 3.62
N CYS A 232 6.93 7.72 3.86
CA CYS A 232 6.34 6.58 4.57
C CYS A 232 6.71 5.32 3.78
N GLY A 233 7.47 4.42 4.42
CA GLY A 233 7.74 3.11 3.86
C GLY A 233 6.44 2.36 3.57
N PHE A 234 6.52 1.27 2.83
CA PHE A 234 5.36 0.40 2.68
C PHE A 234 4.88 -0.06 4.05
N THR A 235 3.61 0.19 4.35
CA THR A 235 2.99 -0.36 5.55
C THR A 235 2.96 -1.88 5.44
N LEU A 236 3.17 -2.60 6.55
CA LEU A 236 3.19 -4.06 6.57
C LEU A 236 1.99 -4.72 5.83
N PRO A 237 0.73 -4.26 5.99
CA PRO A 237 -0.40 -4.83 5.25
C PRO A 237 -0.27 -4.73 3.73
N TYR A 238 0.45 -3.74 3.22
CA TYR A 238 0.65 -3.54 1.79
C TYR A 238 1.62 -4.55 1.20
N ILE A 239 2.67 -4.87 1.96
CA ILE A 239 3.67 -5.86 1.57
C ILE A 239 2.98 -7.22 1.51
N PHE A 240 2.24 -7.60 2.56
CA PHE A 240 1.47 -8.85 2.57
C PHE A 240 0.39 -8.88 1.50
N LEU A 241 -0.33 -7.78 1.26
CA LEU A 241 -1.31 -7.71 0.17
C LEU A 241 -0.65 -7.99 -1.18
N GLY A 242 0.55 -7.45 -1.41
CA GLY A 242 1.35 -7.70 -2.62
C GLY A 242 1.80 -9.15 -2.79
N THR A 243 1.96 -9.91 -1.71
CA THR A 243 2.36 -11.32 -1.74
C THR A 243 1.17 -12.29 -1.68
N THR A 244 -0.07 -11.80 -1.62
CA THR A 244 -1.27 -12.66 -1.52
C THR A 244 -1.41 -13.72 -2.63
N PRO A 245 -1.10 -13.47 -3.92
CA PRO A 245 -1.24 -14.51 -4.95
C PRO A 245 -0.27 -15.67 -4.73
N ILE A 246 0.99 -15.36 -4.37
CA ILE A 246 2.01 -16.37 -4.09
C ILE A 246 1.66 -17.15 -2.81
N ASN A 247 1.19 -16.45 -1.77
CA ASN A 247 0.71 -17.11 -0.56
C ASN A 247 -0.45 -18.09 -0.84
N ALA A 248 -1.43 -17.68 -1.64
CA ALA A 248 -2.54 -18.54 -2.02
C ALA A 248 -2.06 -19.78 -2.80
N LEU A 249 -1.13 -19.60 -3.75
CA LEU A 249 -0.54 -20.71 -4.51
C LEU A 249 0.21 -21.71 -3.61
N CYS A 250 1.01 -21.22 -2.65
CA CYS A 250 1.71 -22.11 -1.72
C CYS A 250 0.76 -22.81 -0.74
N LEU A 251 -0.33 -22.15 -0.34
CA LEU A 251 -1.35 -22.77 0.49
C LEU A 251 -2.16 -23.85 -0.27
N GLU A 252 -2.28 -23.75 -1.60
CA GLU A 252 -2.80 -24.85 -2.44
C GLU A 252 -1.87 -26.07 -2.39
N GLY A 253 -0.55 -25.86 -2.50
CA GLY A 253 0.42 -26.96 -2.35
C GLY A 253 0.36 -27.61 -0.97
N PHE A 254 0.19 -26.80 0.08
CA PHE A 254 -0.02 -27.30 1.44
C PHE A 254 -1.32 -28.12 1.57
N LEU A 255 -2.43 -27.61 1.03
CA LEU A 255 -3.71 -28.31 0.99
C LEU A 255 -3.59 -29.66 0.25
N ALA A 256 -2.90 -29.68 -0.89
CA ALA A 256 -2.69 -30.88 -1.70
C ALA A 256 -1.92 -31.97 -0.95
N LEU A 257 -0.88 -31.60 -0.18
CA LEU A 257 -0.16 -32.55 0.69
C LEU A 257 -1.07 -33.11 1.80
N CYS A 258 -1.85 -32.26 2.45
CA CYS A 258 -2.82 -32.68 3.47
C CYS A 258 -3.85 -33.67 2.91
N LYS A 259 -4.44 -33.35 1.75
CA LYS A 259 -5.42 -34.20 1.07
C LYS A 259 -4.83 -35.48 0.50
N GLY A 260 -3.58 -35.44 0.06
CA GLY A 260 -2.83 -36.59 -0.42
C GLY A 260 -2.42 -37.57 0.67
N GLY A 261 -2.71 -37.29 1.94
CA GLY A 261 -2.32 -38.15 3.06
C GLY A 261 -0.80 -38.16 3.30
N ALA A 262 -0.12 -37.05 3.00
CA ALA A 262 1.31 -36.95 3.26
C ALA A 262 1.60 -37.10 4.77
N PRO A 263 2.74 -37.70 5.15
CA PRO A 263 3.17 -37.77 6.54
C PRO A 263 3.20 -36.38 7.20
N ALA A 264 2.89 -36.33 8.50
CA ALA A 264 2.87 -35.07 9.26
C ALA A 264 4.22 -34.31 9.19
N GLU A 265 5.33 -35.04 9.13
CA GLU A 265 6.67 -34.48 8.94
C GLU A 265 6.80 -33.73 7.60
N SER A 266 6.32 -34.31 6.51
CA SER A 266 6.34 -33.71 5.17
C SER A 266 5.45 -32.46 5.11
N ILE A 267 4.25 -32.55 5.69
CA ILE A 267 3.29 -31.43 5.79
C ILE A 267 3.89 -30.27 6.59
N LEU A 268 4.46 -30.56 7.76
CA LEU A 268 5.09 -29.55 8.63
C LEU A 268 6.32 -28.93 7.96
N SER A 269 7.17 -29.75 7.33
CA SER A 269 8.37 -29.29 6.62
C SER A 269 8.02 -28.36 5.47
N TYR A 270 6.98 -28.68 4.68
CA TYR A 270 6.48 -27.80 3.63
C TYR A 270 5.97 -26.47 4.21
N PHE A 271 5.13 -26.53 5.24
CA PHE A 271 4.55 -25.33 5.86
C PHE A 271 5.63 -24.40 6.41
N VAL A 272 6.59 -24.92 7.17
CA VAL A 272 7.67 -24.13 7.75
C VAL A 272 8.59 -23.56 6.67
N SER A 273 9.01 -24.35 5.68
CA SER A 273 9.94 -23.87 4.64
C SER A 273 9.31 -22.89 3.66
N VAL A 274 8.14 -23.24 3.10
CA VAL A 274 7.51 -22.53 1.99
C VAL A 274 6.60 -21.42 2.51
N VAL A 275 5.66 -21.74 3.40
CA VAL A 275 4.68 -20.75 3.88
C VAL A 275 5.36 -19.75 4.82
N VAL A 276 6.04 -20.23 5.87
CA VAL A 276 6.67 -19.33 6.85
C VAL A 276 7.98 -18.76 6.30
N GLY A 277 8.94 -19.62 5.94
CA GLY A 277 10.28 -19.20 5.51
C GLY A 277 10.27 -18.37 4.24
N ASN A 278 9.72 -18.91 3.15
CA ASN A 278 9.71 -18.19 1.88
C ASN A 278 8.69 -17.04 1.84
N ASN A 279 7.43 -17.30 2.17
CA ASN A 279 6.38 -16.30 1.90
C ASN A 279 6.17 -15.26 3.01
N MET A 280 6.42 -15.59 4.28
CA MET A 280 6.23 -14.64 5.39
C MET A 280 7.52 -13.92 5.79
N LEU A 281 8.69 -14.54 5.59
CA LEU A 281 9.98 -13.95 5.94
C LEU A 281 10.75 -13.45 4.71
N TRP A 282 11.18 -14.36 3.83
CA TRP A 282 12.08 -14.04 2.73
C TRP A 282 11.47 -13.05 1.73
N LEU A 283 10.30 -13.36 1.17
CA LEU A 283 9.69 -12.58 0.09
C LEU A 283 9.31 -11.14 0.55
N PRO A 284 8.64 -10.93 1.70
CA PRO A 284 8.41 -9.58 2.24
C PRO A 284 9.71 -8.82 2.49
N ALA A 285 10.74 -9.48 3.03
CA ALA A 285 12.05 -8.86 3.23
C ALA A 285 12.71 -8.48 1.90
N SER A 286 12.63 -9.32 0.87
CA SER A 286 13.13 -8.99 -0.47
C SER A 286 12.43 -7.77 -1.06
N MET A 287 11.11 -7.64 -0.88
CA MET A 287 10.36 -6.46 -1.33
C MET A 287 10.81 -5.18 -0.62
N VAL A 288 11.01 -5.24 0.70
CA VAL A 288 11.50 -4.10 1.50
C VAL A 288 12.93 -3.74 1.12
N PHE A 289 13.80 -4.74 0.95
CA PHE A 289 15.17 -4.55 0.52
C PHE A 289 15.23 -3.86 -0.84
N LEU A 290 14.39 -4.27 -1.80
CA LEU A 290 14.35 -3.63 -3.11
C LEU A 290 13.78 -2.22 -3.09
N ASP A 291 12.76 -1.95 -2.28
CA ASP A 291 12.30 -0.57 -2.08
C ASP A 291 13.45 0.30 -1.55
N PHE A 292 14.19 -0.18 -0.56
CA PHE A 292 15.36 0.49 -0.01
C PHE A 292 16.47 0.71 -1.04
N VAL A 293 16.85 -0.33 -1.79
CA VAL A 293 17.87 -0.25 -2.84
C VAL A 293 17.42 0.69 -3.95
N SER A 294 16.15 0.63 -4.37
CA SER A 294 15.61 1.50 -5.41
C SER A 294 15.72 2.97 -5.03
N LYS A 295 15.44 3.32 -3.77
CA LYS A 295 15.57 4.70 -3.28
C LYS A 295 17.01 5.24 -3.34
N ARG A 296 18.02 4.37 -3.28
CA ARG A 296 19.44 4.74 -3.30
C ARG A 296 20.05 4.72 -4.71
N ILE A 297 19.74 3.70 -5.51
CA ILE A 297 20.37 3.48 -6.81
C ILE A 297 19.64 4.24 -7.93
N VAL A 298 18.32 4.39 -7.84
CA VAL A 298 17.54 5.02 -8.91
C VAL A 298 17.86 6.51 -8.92
N SER A 299 18.79 6.88 -9.80
CA SER A 299 18.91 8.25 -10.24
C SER A 299 17.68 8.55 -11.10
N PRO A 300 16.93 9.61 -10.82
CA PRO A 300 15.83 10.11 -11.64
C PRO A 300 16.37 10.72 -12.93
N SER A 301 16.87 9.85 -13.79
CA SER A 301 17.09 10.13 -15.19
C SER A 301 15.77 9.86 -15.91
N GLY A 302 15.22 10.89 -16.55
CA GLY A 302 14.13 10.71 -17.50
C GLY A 302 14.59 9.90 -18.71
N GLY A 303 13.65 9.27 -19.42
CA GLY A 303 13.92 8.53 -20.65
C GLY A 303 14.30 7.06 -20.43
N TRP A 304 15.09 6.52 -21.36
CA TRP A 304 15.38 5.07 -21.46
C TRP A 304 16.11 4.49 -20.25
N THR A 305 16.96 5.28 -19.60
CA THR A 305 17.69 4.90 -18.39
C THR A 305 16.78 4.58 -17.21
N GLY A 306 15.64 5.29 -17.05
CA GLY A 306 14.65 4.98 -16.02
C GLY A 306 13.91 3.66 -16.27
N HIS A 307 13.66 3.33 -17.54
CA HIS A 307 13.10 2.02 -17.92
C HIS A 307 14.09 0.89 -17.63
N LEU A 308 15.37 1.07 -17.95
CA LEU A 308 16.42 0.10 -17.65
C LEU A 308 16.56 -0.13 -16.14
N GLN A 309 16.52 0.93 -15.32
CA GLN A 309 16.54 0.81 -13.86
C GLN A 309 15.32 0.02 -13.33
N THR A 310 14.12 0.29 -13.87
CA THR A 310 12.90 -0.43 -13.47
C THR A 310 12.98 -1.90 -13.85
N LEU A 311 13.48 -2.21 -15.05
CA LEU A 311 13.73 -3.58 -15.49
C LEU A 311 14.76 -4.28 -14.59
N MET A 312 15.86 -3.61 -14.25
CA MET A 312 16.87 -4.15 -13.33
C MET A 312 16.27 -4.48 -11.96
N ILE A 313 15.46 -3.58 -11.38
CA ILE A 313 14.76 -3.85 -10.10
C ILE A 313 13.86 -5.08 -10.23
N PHE A 314 13.11 -5.18 -11.33
CA PHE A 314 12.24 -6.33 -11.59
C PHE A 314 13.04 -7.64 -11.74
N LEU A 315 14.17 -7.62 -12.44
CA LEU A 315 15.05 -8.78 -12.61
C LEU A 315 15.65 -9.21 -11.27
N VAL A 316 16.13 -8.27 -10.45
CA VAL A 316 16.65 -8.59 -9.11
C VAL A 316 15.53 -9.15 -8.22
N MET A 317 14.31 -8.60 -8.27
CA MET A 317 13.16 -9.16 -7.53
C MET A 317 12.85 -10.59 -7.97
N SER A 318 12.83 -10.82 -9.28
CA SER A 318 12.56 -12.13 -9.85
C SER A 318 13.63 -13.14 -9.41
N ALA A 319 14.91 -12.75 -9.46
CA ALA A 319 16.02 -13.57 -8.99
C ALA A 319 15.90 -13.90 -7.50
N LEU A 320 15.66 -12.90 -6.64
CA LEU A 320 15.46 -13.12 -5.20
C LEU A 320 14.26 -14.04 -4.92
N THR A 321 13.17 -13.90 -5.67
CA THR A 321 11.98 -14.74 -5.55
C THR A 321 12.29 -16.19 -5.92
N VAL A 322 13.00 -16.41 -7.05
CA VAL A 322 13.39 -17.74 -7.51
C VAL A 322 14.37 -18.40 -6.53
N VAL A 323 15.38 -17.67 -6.05
CA VAL A 323 16.35 -18.18 -5.06
C VAL A 323 15.63 -18.61 -3.79
N GLY A 324 14.73 -17.78 -3.24
CA GLY A 324 13.96 -18.14 -2.06
C GLY A 324 13.11 -19.38 -2.25
N ALA A 325 12.43 -19.48 -3.40
CA ALA A 325 11.62 -20.65 -3.76
C ALA A 325 12.47 -21.92 -3.90
N MET A 326 13.61 -21.85 -4.58
CA MET A 326 14.53 -22.99 -4.74
C MET A 326 15.11 -23.45 -3.40
N CYS A 327 15.53 -22.52 -2.53
CA CYS A 327 16.01 -22.84 -1.19
C CYS A 327 14.92 -23.50 -0.34
N ALA A 328 13.68 -22.97 -0.38
CA ALA A 328 12.56 -23.57 0.31
C ALA A 328 12.26 -24.99 -0.19
N VAL A 329 12.24 -25.20 -1.51
CA VAL A 329 12.07 -26.53 -2.13
C VAL A 329 13.14 -27.49 -1.67
N GLY A 330 14.41 -27.14 -1.85
CA GLY A 330 15.53 -27.98 -1.41
C GLY A 330 15.48 -28.31 0.09
N ALA A 331 15.02 -27.37 0.92
CA ALA A 331 14.87 -27.58 2.35
C ALA A 331 13.79 -28.62 2.69
N TYR A 332 12.57 -28.47 2.17
CA TYR A 332 11.47 -29.39 2.53
C TYR A 332 11.50 -30.74 1.79
N THR A 333 12.27 -30.87 0.71
CA THR A 333 12.53 -32.16 0.04
C THR A 333 13.72 -32.92 0.62
N GLY A 334 14.63 -32.22 1.29
CA GLY A 334 15.90 -32.79 1.76
C GLY A 334 15.81 -33.39 3.16
N SER A 335 15.72 -32.55 4.19
CA SER A 335 15.64 -33.00 5.57
C SER A 335 15.09 -31.91 6.50
N VAL A 336 14.58 -32.31 7.67
CA VAL A 336 14.11 -31.39 8.70
C VAL A 336 15.23 -30.42 9.16
N TRP A 337 16.49 -30.86 9.16
CA TRP A 337 17.62 -29.97 9.48
C TRP A 337 17.79 -28.84 8.46
N LEU A 338 17.60 -29.14 7.16
CA LEU A 338 17.65 -28.11 6.12
C LEU A 338 16.48 -27.12 6.24
N VAL A 339 15.31 -27.58 6.70
CA VAL A 339 14.17 -26.70 7.04
C VAL A 339 14.55 -25.70 8.13
N PHE A 340 15.19 -26.17 9.21
CA PHE A 340 15.66 -25.29 10.30
C PHE A 340 16.77 -24.33 9.88
N LEU A 341 17.70 -24.79 9.04
CA LEU A 341 18.73 -23.92 8.49
C LEU A 341 18.12 -22.82 7.62
N TRP A 342 17.18 -23.19 6.73
CA TRP A 342 16.50 -22.26 5.84
C TRP A 342 15.69 -21.20 6.59
N ILE A 343 14.85 -21.61 7.56
CA ILE A 343 14.06 -20.67 8.37
C ILE A 343 14.97 -19.70 9.15
N GLY A 344 16.11 -20.20 9.66
CA GLY A 344 17.11 -19.39 10.33
C GLY A 344 17.73 -18.33 9.40
N CYS A 345 18.16 -18.74 8.20
CA CYS A 345 18.69 -17.83 7.19
C CYS A 345 17.67 -16.78 6.74
N ALA A 346 16.43 -17.20 6.44
CA ALA A 346 15.36 -16.28 6.04
C ALA A 346 14.99 -15.30 7.17
N GLY A 347 14.94 -15.77 8.42
CA GLY A 347 14.70 -14.96 9.60
C GLY A 347 15.79 -13.92 9.86
N ILE A 348 17.07 -14.30 9.71
CA ILE A 348 18.20 -13.37 9.82
C ILE A 348 18.13 -12.31 8.73
N PHE A 349 17.93 -12.72 7.47
CA PHE A 349 17.79 -11.78 6.35
C PHE A 349 16.65 -10.79 6.58
N ALA A 350 15.46 -11.29 6.95
CA ALA A 350 14.32 -10.46 7.28
C ALA A 350 14.67 -9.48 8.40
N SER A 351 15.21 -9.96 9.53
CA SER A 351 15.55 -9.12 10.68
C SER A 351 16.52 -7.99 10.31
N ILE A 352 17.58 -8.30 9.54
CA ILE A 352 18.54 -7.29 9.06
C ILE A 352 17.86 -6.24 8.19
N VAL A 353 17.07 -6.68 7.20
CA VAL A 353 16.40 -5.77 6.27
C VAL A 353 15.41 -4.88 7.00
N TRP A 354 14.54 -5.46 7.84
CA TRP A 354 13.54 -4.71 8.60
C TRP A 354 14.19 -3.72 9.56
N TYR A 355 15.21 -4.13 10.31
CA TYR A 355 15.96 -3.24 11.20
C TYR A 355 16.58 -2.06 10.44
N ARG A 356 17.25 -2.33 9.31
CA ARG A 356 17.93 -1.28 8.52
C ARG A 356 16.96 -0.33 7.83
N CYS A 357 15.80 -0.83 7.39
CA CYS A 357 14.84 -0.03 6.63
C CYS A 357 13.86 0.74 7.52
N TRP A 358 13.60 0.28 8.75
CA TRP A 358 12.65 0.95 9.65
C TRP A 358 13.30 2.05 10.50
N HIS A 359 14.60 1.96 10.79
CA HIS A 359 15.31 2.93 11.61
C HIS A 359 15.89 4.15 10.82
N GLN A 360 15.68 4.23 9.51
CA GLN A 360 16.06 5.39 8.67
C GLN A 360 14.81 6.24 8.39
#